data_AF-A0A1B6M0V0-F1
#
_entry.id   AF-A0A1B6M0V0-F1
#
_cell.length_a   1.000
_cell.length_b   1.000
_cell.length_c   1.000
_cell.angle_alpha   90.00
_cell.angle_beta   90.00
_cell.angle_gamma   90.00
#
_symmetry.space_group_name_H-M   'P 1'
#
loop_
_entity.id
_entity.type
_entity.pdbx_description
1 polymer ?
#
loop_
_entity_poly.entity_id
_entity_poly.type
_entity_poly.pdbx_seq_one_letter_code
_entity_poly.pdbx_strand_id
1 'polypeptide(L)'
;PRWISSSIPEAAWGSALAQQSSAAYHVNNLLSPVLFHEALQHVPDNAIVLEVAPHCLLQAILKRSLGPNCTNIGLVKRLHPDNLTFILSSLGKAAEDEGE
;
A
#
# COMPACT_ATOMS: atom_id res chain seq x y z
N PRO A 1 -11.71 -7.43 5.48
CA PRO A 1 -11.52 -7.57 4.02
C PRO A 1 -10.03 -7.52 3.71
N ARG A 2 -9.52 -8.26 2.70
CA ARG A 2 -8.07 -8.23 2.37
C ARG A 2 -7.67 -7.05 1.49
N TRP A 3 -8.61 -6.54 0.68
CA TRP A 3 -8.41 -5.36 -0.15
C TRP A 3 -9.31 -4.24 0.37
N ILE A 4 -8.69 -3.16 0.81
CA ILE A 4 -9.34 -1.95 1.30
C ILE A 4 -9.48 -0.96 0.13
N SER A 5 -10.70 -0.53 -0.19
CA SER A 5 -10.91 0.44 -1.27
C SER A 5 -10.51 1.83 -0.82
N SER A 6 -9.70 2.50 -1.63
CA SER A 6 -9.37 3.93 -1.47
C SER A 6 -10.16 4.84 -2.42
N SER A 7 -11.17 4.32 -3.12
CA SER A 7 -12.00 5.13 -4.04
C SER A 7 -13.48 5.15 -3.69
N ILE A 8 -13.87 4.36 -2.68
CA ILE A 8 -15.25 4.28 -2.18
C ILE A 8 -15.17 4.49 -0.67
N PRO A 9 -15.97 5.41 -0.09
CA PRO A 9 -16.03 5.60 1.35
C PRO A 9 -16.39 4.31 2.09
N GLU A 10 -15.83 4.11 3.28
CA GLU A 10 -16.00 2.88 4.08
C GLU A 10 -17.48 2.53 4.32
N ALA A 11 -18.31 3.54 4.61
CA ALA A 11 -19.76 3.37 4.77
C ALA A 11 -20.45 2.75 3.53
N ALA A 12 -19.84 2.84 2.36
CA ALA A 12 -20.35 2.32 1.10
C ALA A 12 -19.63 1.05 0.61
N TRP A 13 -18.73 0.44 1.38
CA TRP A 13 -18.06 -0.80 0.99
C TRP A 13 -19.02 -1.99 0.84
N GLY A 14 -20.18 -1.98 1.52
CA GLY A 14 -21.23 -2.98 1.33
C GLY A 14 -22.06 -2.81 0.05
N SER A 15 -21.86 -1.73 -0.72
CA SER A 15 -22.63 -1.46 -1.94
C SER A 15 -22.24 -2.40 -3.09
N ALA A 16 -23.16 -2.66 -4.01
CA ALA A 16 -22.90 -3.50 -5.19
C ALA A 16 -21.69 -3.02 -6.02
N LEU A 17 -21.45 -1.70 -6.07
CA LEU A 17 -20.30 -1.10 -6.76
C LEU A 17 -18.96 -1.56 -6.15
N ALA A 18 -18.89 -1.70 -4.82
CA ALA A 18 -17.67 -2.01 -4.09
C ALA A 18 -17.36 -3.51 -3.98
N GLN A 19 -18.32 -4.37 -4.30
CA GLN A 19 -18.17 -5.82 -4.13
C GLN A 19 -17.35 -6.50 -5.23
N GLN A 20 -17.10 -5.84 -6.36
CA GLN A 20 -16.43 -6.42 -7.53
C GLN A 20 -15.46 -5.41 -8.16
N SER A 21 -14.33 -5.91 -8.68
CA SER A 21 -13.40 -5.14 -9.52
C SER A 21 -13.95 -4.96 -10.95
N SER A 22 -15.10 -4.29 -11.06
CA SER A 22 -15.84 -4.11 -12.31
C SER A 22 -15.36 -2.88 -13.10
N ALA A 23 -15.77 -2.76 -14.36
CA ALA A 23 -15.53 -1.56 -15.16
C ALA A 23 -16.07 -0.29 -14.47
N ALA A 24 -17.26 -0.38 -13.84
CA ALA A 24 -17.84 0.73 -13.09
C ALA A 24 -17.00 1.12 -11.86
N TYR A 25 -16.43 0.14 -11.13
CA TYR A 25 -15.51 0.39 -10.03
C TYR A 25 -14.24 1.12 -10.51
N HIS A 26 -13.67 0.70 -11.64
CA HIS A 26 -12.48 1.35 -12.21
C HIS A 26 -12.77 2.77 -12.72
N VAL A 27 -13.94 3.02 -13.30
CA VAL A 27 -14.38 4.39 -13.64
C VAL A 27 -14.54 5.24 -12.39
N ASN A 28 -15.15 4.70 -11.32
CA ASN A 28 -15.23 5.38 -10.03
C ASN A 28 -13.83 5.69 -9.47
N ASN A 29 -12.90 4.74 -9.53
CA ASN A 29 -11.52 4.96 -9.07
C ASN A 29 -10.83 6.12 -9.80
N LEU A 30 -11.09 6.29 -11.10
CA LEU A 30 -10.52 7.39 -11.88
C LEU A 30 -11.15 8.75 -11.54
N LEU A 31 -12.45 8.78 -11.25
CA LEU A 31 -13.21 10.01 -11.09
C LEU A 31 -13.34 10.48 -9.63
N SER A 32 -13.17 9.57 -8.67
CA SER A 32 -13.33 9.85 -7.24
C SER A 32 -11.99 10.18 -6.57
N PRO A 33 -12.00 10.97 -5.48
CA PRO A 33 -10.82 11.20 -4.68
C PRO A 33 -10.20 9.91 -4.14
N VAL A 34 -8.88 9.90 -3.97
CA VAL A 34 -8.17 8.81 -3.32
C VAL A 34 -8.18 9.00 -1.80
N LEU A 35 -8.96 8.18 -1.11
CA LEU A 35 -9.09 8.10 0.35
C LEU A 35 -7.94 7.29 0.97
N PHE A 36 -6.70 7.73 0.71
CA PHE A 36 -5.50 6.96 1.07
C PHE A 36 -5.28 6.90 2.58
N HIS A 37 -5.46 8.01 3.29
CA HIS A 37 -5.23 8.06 4.73
C HIS A 37 -6.25 7.22 5.50
N GLU A 38 -7.51 7.27 5.07
CA GLU A 38 -8.61 6.47 5.58
C GLU A 38 -8.33 4.98 5.38
N ALA A 39 -7.85 4.59 4.19
CA ALA A 39 -7.48 3.21 3.93
C ALA A 39 -6.32 2.74 4.83
N LEU A 40 -5.34 3.60 5.11
CA LEU A 40 -4.21 3.27 6.00
C LEU A 40 -4.62 3.08 7.46
N GLN A 41 -5.78 3.59 7.91
CA GLN A 41 -6.28 3.34 9.28
C GLN A 41 -6.63 1.87 9.53
N HIS A 42 -6.76 1.07 8.47
CA HIS A 42 -7.07 -0.36 8.54
C HIS A 42 -5.82 -1.24 8.54
N VAL A 43 -4.62 -0.66 8.42
CA VAL A 43 -3.36 -1.40 8.54
C VAL A 43 -3.12 -1.68 10.03
N PRO A 44 -2.89 -2.94 10.44
CA PRO A 44 -2.63 -3.25 11.84
C PRO A 44 -1.30 -2.66 12.31
N ASP A 45 -1.17 -2.46 13.62
CA ASP A 45 0.12 -2.18 14.24
C ASP A 45 1.12 -3.32 13.97
N ASN A 46 2.42 -2.99 13.98
CA ASN A 46 3.51 -3.94 13.72
C ASN A 46 3.43 -4.59 12.33
N ALA A 47 2.84 -3.92 11.34
CA ALA A 47 2.77 -4.43 9.98
C ALA A 47 4.06 -4.16 9.19
N ILE A 48 4.44 -5.14 8.37
CA ILE A 48 5.39 -4.95 7.28
C ILE A 48 4.62 -4.44 6.05
N VAL A 49 4.99 -3.26 5.55
CA VAL A 49 4.35 -2.61 4.40
C VAL A 49 5.32 -2.52 3.23
N LEU A 50 4.98 -3.25 2.16
CA LEU A 50 5.75 -3.27 0.92
C LEU A 50 5.16 -2.28 -0.10
N GLU A 51 5.94 -1.29 -0.52
CA GLU A 51 5.53 -0.36 -1.58
C GLU A 51 5.81 -0.96 -2.97
N VAL A 52 4.74 -1.38 -3.64
CA VAL A 52 4.77 -1.93 -5.00
C VAL A 52 4.62 -0.79 -6.03
N ALA A 53 5.76 -0.24 -6.45
CA ALA A 53 5.81 0.82 -7.46
C ALA A 53 7.17 0.79 -8.19
N PRO A 54 7.28 1.34 -9.43
CA PRO A 54 8.56 1.47 -10.12
C PRO A 54 9.51 2.49 -9.44
N HIS A 55 9.00 3.24 -8.47
CA HIS A 55 9.76 4.08 -7.56
C HIS A 55 8.96 4.28 -6.27
N CYS A 56 9.61 4.16 -5.13
CA CYS A 56 8.95 4.25 -3.83
C CYS A 56 8.71 5.70 -3.36
N LEU A 57 7.69 6.33 -3.91
CA LEU A 57 7.32 7.73 -3.65
C LEU A 57 6.55 7.92 -2.34
N LEU A 58 5.83 6.90 -1.87
CA LEU A 58 4.92 6.99 -0.73
C LEU A 58 5.62 6.78 0.61
N GLN A 59 6.92 6.42 0.62
CA GLN A 59 7.70 6.13 1.84
C GLN A 59 7.53 7.17 2.95
N ALA A 60 7.60 8.47 2.64
CA ALA A 60 7.45 9.52 3.64
C ALA A 60 6.01 9.58 4.22
N ILE A 61 5.00 9.36 3.37
CA ILE A 61 3.59 9.36 3.76
C ILE A 61 3.27 8.14 4.61
N LEU A 62 3.77 6.97 4.21
CA LEU A 62 3.58 5.70 4.92
C LEU A 62 4.19 5.76 6.33
N LYS A 63 5.46 6.20 6.45
CA LYS A 63 6.13 6.38 7.75
C LYS A 63 5.38 7.32 8.69
N ARG A 64 4.84 8.42 8.15
CA ARG A 64 4.06 9.38 8.96
C ARG A 64 2.71 8.81 9.39
N SER A 65 2.05 8.02 8.54
CA SER A 65 0.67 7.58 8.78
C SER A 65 0.59 6.30 9.61
N LEU A 66 1.56 5.40 9.48
CA LEU A 66 1.57 4.07 10.12
C LEU A 66 2.35 4.02 11.44
N GLY A 67 3.06 5.10 11.76
CA GLY A 67 3.83 5.20 12.99
C GLY A 67 5.13 4.38 12.99
N PRO A 68 5.87 4.42 14.12
CA PRO A 68 7.21 3.85 14.22
C PRO A 68 7.23 2.33 14.33
N ASN A 69 6.10 1.71 14.68
CA ASN A 69 5.99 0.27 14.89
C ASN A 69 5.84 -0.50 13.56
N CYS A 70 5.52 0.18 12.46
CA CYS A 70 5.39 -0.46 11.15
C CYS A 70 6.69 -0.36 10.34
N THR A 71 7.11 -1.48 9.79
CA THR A 71 8.29 -1.57 8.92
C THR A 71 7.89 -1.26 7.47
N ASN A 72 8.34 -0.11 6.96
CA ASN A 72 8.02 0.37 5.61
C ASN A 72 9.17 0.07 4.63
N ILE A 73 8.91 -0.76 3.62
CA ILE A 73 9.93 -1.26 2.68
C ILE A 73 9.55 -0.87 1.26
N GLY A 74 10.47 -0.18 0.58
CA GLY A 74 10.35 0.10 -0.84
C GLY A 74 10.95 -1.00 -1.71
N LEU A 75 10.25 -1.43 -2.76
CA LEU A 75 10.74 -2.51 -3.64
C LEU A 75 11.58 -2.02 -4.82
N VAL A 76 11.40 -0.79 -5.33
CA VAL A 76 12.14 -0.31 -6.51
C VAL A 76 12.59 1.14 -6.32
N LYS A 77 13.80 1.46 -6.76
CA LYS A 77 14.35 2.81 -6.71
C LYS A 77 14.68 3.31 -8.11
N ARG A 78 14.02 4.40 -8.52
CA ARG A 78 14.29 5.08 -9.80
C ARG A 78 15.78 5.44 -9.88
N LEU A 79 16.37 5.24 -11.06
CA LEU A 79 17.80 5.49 -11.32
C LEU A 79 18.76 4.62 -10.48
N HIS A 80 18.28 3.57 -9.82
CA HIS A 80 19.17 2.58 -9.22
C HIS A 80 19.83 1.75 -10.33
N PRO A 81 21.15 1.53 -10.30
CA PRO A 81 21.88 0.84 -11.36
C PRO A 81 21.49 -0.64 -11.48
N ASP A 82 21.05 -1.26 -10.38
CA ASP A 82 20.62 -2.66 -10.35
C ASP A 82 19.37 -2.82 -9.46
N ASN A 83 18.18 -2.74 -10.06
CA ASN A 83 16.95 -2.91 -9.30
C ASN A 83 16.67 -4.37 -8.91
N LEU A 84 17.32 -5.36 -9.54
CA LEU A 84 17.17 -6.76 -9.13
C LEU A 84 17.81 -6.96 -7.75
N THR A 85 19.06 -6.52 -7.57
CA THR A 85 19.72 -6.56 -6.25
C THR A 85 18.97 -5.72 -5.23
N PHE A 86 18.43 -4.57 -5.62
CA PHE A 86 17.64 -3.72 -4.72
C PHE A 86 16.38 -4.44 -4.22
N ILE A 87 15.59 -5.05 -5.12
CA ILE A 87 14.41 -5.84 -4.75
C ILE A 87 14.79 -6.97 -3.80
N LEU A 88 15.80 -7.77 -4.16
CA LEU A 88 16.24 -8.92 -3.35
C LEU A 88 16.69 -8.48 -1.95
N SER A 89 17.39 -7.34 -1.86
CA SER A 89 17.81 -6.76 -0.58
C SER A 89 16.62 -6.27 0.25
N SER A 90 15.61 -5.65 -0.38
CA SER A 90 14.37 -5.23 0.28
C SER A 90 13.55 -6.41 0.79
N LEU A 91 13.49 -7.51 0.03
CA LEU A 91 12.83 -8.74 0.47
C LEU A 91 13.59 -9.43 1.61
N GLY A 92 14.93 -9.40 1.59
CA GLY A 92 15.75 -9.87 2.71
C GLY A 92 15.43 -9.15 4.02
N LYS A 93 15.30 -7.82 3.98
CA LYS A 93 14.87 -7.03 5.15
C LYS A 93 13.49 -7.41 5.67
N ALA A 94 12.55 -7.71 4.77
CA ALA A 94 11.20 -8.14 5.17
C ALA A 94 11.25 -9.49 5.90
N ALA A 95 12.06 -10.43 5.41
CA ALA A 95 12.22 -11.74 6.04
C ALA A 95 12.93 -11.68 7.41
N GLU A 96 13.83 -10.70 7.61
CA GLU A 96 14.47 -10.45 8.91
C GLU A 96 13.45 -9.92 9.94
N ASP A 97 12.56 -9.01 9.54
CA ASP A 97 11.53 -8.39 10.39
C ASP A 97 10.43 -9.38 10.80
N GLU A 98 10.08 -10.37 9.96
CA GLU A 98 9.15 -11.46 10.33
C GLU A 98 9.68 -12.39 11.44
N GLY A 99 10.98 -12.35 11.73
CA GLY A 99 11.65 -13.22 12.70
C GLY A 99 11.79 -12.64 14.12
N GLU A 100 11.42 -11.38 14.34
CA GLU A 100 11.39 -10.71 15.66
C GLU A 100 9.98 -10.72 16.28
#